data_AF-A0A1I8M2L7-F1
#
_entry.id   AF-A0A1I8M2L7-F1
#
_cell.length_a   1.000
_cell.length_b   1.000
_cell.length_c   1.000
_cell.angle_alpha   90.00
_cell.angle_beta   90.00
_cell.angle_gamma   90.00
#
_symmetry.space_group_name_H-M   'P 1'
#
loop_
_entity.id
_entity.type
_entity.pdbx_description
1 polymer ?
#
loop_
_entity_poly.entity_id
_entity_poly.type
_entity_poly.pdbx_seq_one_letter_code
_entity_poly.pdbx_strand_id
1 'polypeptide(L)'
;MFSLKCTLAVALCLIFSKTYAVQFNDEGYGFQGDIPLVQYKPVTLLRHARSPQGGSVGIDYRKDANGREASVQYKQNIYTNGDRSLDAHAHATRNFDHNANSFGGGVQGKWSAGSGGSADFTKDNFGRQASVQLNQNLFTSRDGRGTIDAYAQGTRNFDYNYNNFGGGIQGRYRF
;
A
#
# COMPACT_ATOMS: atom_id res chain seq x y z
N MET A 1 -10.49 3.14 34.61
CA MET A 1 -9.27 3.88 35.02
C MET A 1 -8.23 3.65 33.93
N PHE A 2 -8.19 4.52 32.92
CA PHE A 2 -7.24 4.40 31.83
C PHE A 2 -5.83 4.70 32.35
N SER A 3 -4.94 3.73 32.16
CA SER A 3 -3.58 3.73 32.72
C SER A 3 -2.79 4.92 32.18
N LEU A 4 -2.29 5.77 33.08
CA LEU A 4 -1.39 6.90 32.81
C LEU A 4 -0.19 6.51 31.90
N LYS A 5 0.17 5.23 31.91
CA LYS A 5 1.22 4.64 31.07
C LYS A 5 0.85 4.63 29.57
N CYS A 6 -0.42 4.42 29.23
CA CYS A 6 -0.89 4.46 27.83
C CYS A 6 -0.89 5.88 27.28
N THR A 7 -1.31 6.86 28.08
CA THR A 7 -1.32 8.27 27.66
C THR A 7 0.09 8.80 27.43
N LEU A 8 1.05 8.42 28.28
CA LEU A 8 2.47 8.75 28.10
C LEU A 8 3.07 8.12 26.85
N ALA A 9 2.74 6.85 26.54
CA ALA A 9 3.25 6.19 25.34
C ALA A 9 2.75 6.86 24.05
N VAL A 10 1.46 7.23 23.98
CA VAL A 10 0.88 7.92 22.82
C VAL A 10 1.46 9.33 22.66
N ALA A 11 1.68 10.04 23.77
CA ALA A 11 2.31 11.36 23.73
C ALA A 11 3.76 11.30 23.23
N LEU A 12 4.53 10.28 23.64
CA LEU A 12 5.91 10.09 23.20
C LEU A 12 5.98 9.79 21.69
N CYS A 13 5.09 8.96 21.17
CA CYS A 13 5.01 8.66 19.74
C CYS A 13 4.69 9.90 18.88
N LEU A 14 3.88 10.83 19.39
CA LEU A 14 3.58 12.08 18.68
C LEU A 14 4.77 13.05 18.67
N ILE A 15 5.57 13.09 19.73
CA ILE A 15 6.77 13.95 19.82
C ILE A 15 7.87 13.47 18.85
N PHE A 16 8.04 12.16 18.68
CA PHE A 16 9.01 11.61 17.72
C PHE A 16 8.60 11.74 16.24
N SER A 17 7.36 12.15 15.95
CA SER A 17 6.88 12.32 14.57
C SER A 17 7.18 13.70 13.96
N LYS A 18 7.84 14.61 14.70
CA LYS A 18 8.15 15.99 14.25
C LYS A 18 9.64 16.27 14.10
N THR A 19 10.29 15.58 13.17
CA THR A 19 11.53 15.98 12.47
C THR A 19 11.77 14.86 11.46
N TYR A 20 11.65 15.05 10.15
CA TYR A 20 12.45 15.91 9.29
C TYR A 20 11.57 16.63 8.29
N ALA A 21 11.64 17.97 8.25
CA ALA A 21 11.25 18.68 7.03
C ALA A 21 12.30 18.31 5.97
N VAL A 22 11.87 17.65 4.90
CA VAL A 22 12.68 17.49 3.70
C VAL A 22 12.89 18.91 3.15
N GLN A 23 14.08 19.46 3.36
CA GLN A 23 14.52 20.64 2.63
C GLN A 23 14.72 20.21 1.18
N PHE A 24 13.85 20.68 0.30
CA PHE A 24 14.12 20.65 -1.13
C PHE A 24 15.27 21.64 -1.37
N ASN A 25 16.47 21.14 -1.59
CA ASN A 25 17.55 21.96 -2.11
C ASN A 25 17.13 22.39 -3.53
N ASP A 26 16.92 23.69 -3.73
CA ASP A 26 16.72 24.33 -5.03
C ASP A 26 18.02 24.32 -5.85
N GLU A 27 18.58 23.13 -6.11
CA GLU A 27 19.56 22.96 -7.18
C GLU A 27 18.77 22.74 -8.48
N GLY A 28 18.38 23.87 -9.08
CA GLY A 28 17.68 23.92 -10.34
C GLY A 28 18.43 23.17 -11.44
N TYR A 29 17.91 22.01 -11.84
CA TYR A 29 18.12 21.50 -13.19
C TYR A 29 17.28 22.35 -14.14
N GLY A 30 17.88 23.42 -14.65
CA GLY A 30 17.34 24.19 -15.77
C GLY A 30 17.15 23.26 -16.98
N PHE A 31 15.90 23.02 -17.36
CA PHE A 31 15.60 22.34 -18.61
C PHE A 31 15.73 23.35 -19.75
N GLN A 32 16.96 23.53 -20.25
CA GLN A 32 17.21 24.16 -21.55
C GLN A 32 17.09 23.06 -22.61
N GLY A 33 15.91 22.93 -23.21
CA GLY A 33 15.69 22.00 -24.31
C GLY A 33 14.41 22.37 -25.03
N ASP A 34 14.55 23.10 -26.13
CA ASP A 34 13.46 23.36 -27.06
C ASP A 34 12.84 22.03 -27.48
N ILE A 35 11.59 21.78 -27.10
CA ILE A 35 10.86 20.58 -27.51
C ILE A 35 10.30 20.88 -28.91
N PRO A 36 10.81 20.25 -30.00
CA PRO A 36 10.14 20.38 -31.28
C PRO A 36 8.75 19.73 -31.18
N LEU A 37 7.73 20.49 -31.58
CA LEU A 37 6.35 20.04 -31.70
C LEU A 37 6.25 18.88 -32.71
N VAL A 38 6.41 17.65 -32.25
CA VAL A 38 6.20 16.46 -33.08
C VAL A 38 5.20 15.53 -32.38
N GLN A 39 4.00 15.51 -32.96
CA GLN A 39 3.04 14.42 -33.03
C GLN A 39 2.56 13.81 -31.70
N TYR A 40 1.28 14.09 -31.38
CA TYR A 40 0.47 13.51 -30.31
C TYR A 40 0.64 11.97 -30.19
N LYS A 41 1.62 11.54 -29.41
CA LYS A 41 1.59 10.27 -28.68
C LYS A 41 1.39 10.61 -27.21
N PRO A 42 0.59 9.84 -26.44
CA PRO A 42 0.49 10.05 -25.00
C PRO A 42 1.90 9.88 -24.42
N VAL A 43 2.51 10.99 -24.00
CA VAL A 43 3.80 10.97 -23.33
C VAL A 43 3.54 10.50 -21.91
N THR A 44 3.81 9.23 -21.64
CA THR A 44 3.91 8.72 -20.27
C THR A 44 5.29 9.12 -19.73
N LEU A 45 5.35 10.16 -18.90
CA LEU A 45 6.57 10.52 -18.18
C LEU A 45 6.64 9.65 -16.92
N LEU A 46 7.45 8.60 -16.97
CA LEU A 46 7.66 7.62 -15.92
C LEU A 46 9.02 7.87 -15.26
N ARG A 47 9.05 8.22 -13.97
CA ARG A 47 10.29 8.26 -13.18
C ARG A 47 10.23 7.19 -12.10
N HIS A 48 11.18 6.26 -12.13
CA HIS A 48 11.36 5.25 -11.10
C HIS A 48 12.69 5.47 -10.39
N ALA A 49 12.65 5.60 -9.06
CA ALA A 49 13.81 5.54 -8.20
C ALA A 49 13.75 4.25 -7.37
N ARG A 50 14.86 3.52 -7.27
CA ARG A 50 15.00 2.35 -6.39
C ARG A 50 16.05 2.68 -5.33
N SER A 51 15.77 2.38 -4.07
CA SER A 51 16.77 2.47 -3.00
C SER A 51 17.60 1.18 -2.94
N PRO A 52 18.87 1.24 -2.50
CA PRO A 52 19.67 0.05 -2.22
C PRO A 52 19.02 -0.91 -1.22
N GLN A 53 18.14 -0.39 -0.35
CA GLN A 53 17.46 -1.12 0.72
C GLN A 53 16.07 -1.67 0.31
N GLY A 54 15.85 -1.98 -0.97
CA GLY A 54 14.65 -2.70 -1.43
C GLY A 54 13.38 -1.84 -1.52
N GLY A 55 13.51 -0.52 -1.50
CA GLY A 55 12.42 0.43 -1.71
C GLY A 55 12.34 0.88 -3.17
N SER A 56 11.14 1.26 -3.61
CA SER A 56 10.93 1.91 -4.91
C SER A 56 9.89 3.01 -4.82
N VAL A 57 10.15 4.12 -5.50
CA VAL A 57 9.20 5.20 -5.73
C VAL A 57 8.99 5.34 -7.23
N GLY A 58 7.74 5.30 -7.67
CA GLY A 58 7.32 5.61 -9.03
C GLY A 58 6.54 6.92 -9.04
N ILE A 59 6.86 7.81 -9.98
CA ILE A 59 6.06 9.00 -10.28
C ILE A 59 5.69 8.92 -11.75
N ASP A 60 4.40 9.10 -11.99
CA ASP A 60 3.76 8.85 -13.26
C ASP A 60 2.82 9.99 -13.63
N TYR A 61 2.74 10.25 -14.93
CA TYR A 61 1.73 11.11 -15.51
C TYR A 61 1.18 10.47 -16.78
N ARG A 62 -0.15 10.42 -16.91
CA ARG A 62 -0.86 9.92 -18.09
C ARG A 62 -1.94 10.90 -18.53
N LYS A 63 -2.22 10.90 -19.84
CA LYS A 63 -3.36 11.60 -20.44
C LYS A 63 -4.04 10.66 -21.43
N ASP A 64 -5.29 10.32 -21.17
CA ASP A 64 -6.13 9.50 -22.05
C ASP A 64 -7.57 10.02 -22.08
N ALA A 65 -8.50 9.22 -22.64
CA ALA A 65 -9.91 9.60 -22.75
C ALA A 65 -10.60 9.84 -21.40
N ASN A 66 -10.03 9.30 -20.30
CA ASN A 66 -10.52 9.49 -18.93
C ASN A 66 -9.83 10.68 -18.23
N GLY A 67 -9.07 11.47 -18.98
CA GLY A 67 -8.46 12.72 -18.55
C GLY A 67 -6.97 12.62 -18.21
N ARG A 68 -6.49 13.68 -17.56
CA ARG A 68 -5.11 13.85 -17.10
C ARG A 68 -4.98 13.37 -15.66
N GLU A 69 -4.07 12.43 -15.44
CA GLU A 69 -3.80 11.86 -14.12
C GLU A 69 -2.30 11.89 -13.81
N ALA A 70 -1.96 12.40 -12.63
CA ALA A 70 -0.66 12.16 -12.01
C ALA A 70 -0.81 11.09 -10.92
N SER A 71 0.17 10.21 -10.79
CA SER A 71 0.22 9.21 -9.73
C SER A 71 1.60 9.07 -9.13
N VAL A 72 1.64 8.77 -7.84
CA VAL A 72 2.84 8.42 -7.10
C VAL A 72 2.61 7.08 -6.43
N GLN A 73 3.60 6.20 -6.50
CA GLN A 73 3.58 4.88 -5.88
C GLN A 73 4.85 4.69 -5.07
N TYR A 74 4.71 4.09 -3.90
CA TYR A 74 5.81 3.69 -3.04
C TYR A 74 5.64 2.22 -2.67
N LYS A 75 6.73 1.46 -2.72
CA LYS A 75 6.81 0.08 -2.23
C LYS A 75 8.11 -0.09 -1.47
N GLN A 76 8.06 -0.79 -0.36
CA GLN A 76 9.21 -1.02 0.50
C GLN A 76 9.18 -2.42 1.07
N ASN A 77 10.24 -3.19 0.83
CA ASN A 77 10.50 -4.36 1.63
C ASN A 77 11.03 -3.89 3.01
N ILE A 78 10.27 -4.15 4.07
CA ILE A 78 10.69 -3.82 5.44
C ILE A 78 11.56 -4.94 6.00
N TYR A 79 11.17 -6.18 5.70
CA TYR A 79 11.81 -7.37 6.25
C TYR A 79 11.64 -8.55 5.31
N THR A 80 12.69 -9.36 5.19
CA THR A 80 12.63 -10.67 4.56
C THR A 80 13.55 -11.64 5.31
N ASN A 81 13.06 -12.83 5.63
CA ASN A 81 13.84 -13.92 6.22
C ASN A 81 13.22 -15.28 5.85
N GLY A 82 13.83 -15.96 4.87
CA GLY A 82 13.28 -17.20 4.31
C GLY A 82 11.86 -16.97 3.79
N ASP A 83 10.90 -17.76 4.27
CA ASP A 83 9.49 -17.66 3.88
C ASP A 83 8.74 -16.49 4.57
N ARG A 84 9.42 -15.73 5.42
CA ARG A 84 8.83 -14.58 6.13
C ARG A 84 9.15 -13.30 5.39
N SER A 85 8.15 -12.47 5.17
CA SER A 85 8.35 -11.12 4.63
C SER A 85 7.37 -10.13 5.24
N LEU A 86 7.76 -8.86 5.24
CA LEU A 86 6.89 -7.73 5.51
C LEU A 86 7.19 -6.65 4.48
N ASP A 87 6.16 -6.27 3.75
CA ASP A 87 6.22 -5.24 2.72
C ASP A 87 5.23 -4.12 3.08
N ALA A 88 5.64 -2.88 2.86
CA ALA A 88 4.76 -1.73 2.91
C ALA A 88 4.58 -1.14 1.52
N HIS A 89 3.42 -0.56 1.28
CA HIS A 89 3.14 0.15 0.05
C HIS A 89 2.24 1.35 0.29
N ALA A 90 2.35 2.35 -0.58
CA ALA A 90 1.47 3.49 -0.60
C ALA A 90 1.30 3.96 -2.05
N HIS A 91 0.18 4.60 -2.34
CA HIS A 91 -0.07 5.22 -3.63
C HIS A 91 -0.96 6.43 -3.46
N ALA A 92 -0.85 7.37 -4.39
CA ALA A 92 -1.73 8.52 -4.50
C ALA A 92 -1.90 8.87 -5.97
N THR A 93 -3.11 9.27 -6.36
CA THR A 93 -3.44 9.74 -7.69
C THR A 93 -4.21 11.05 -7.63
N ARG A 94 -4.02 11.87 -8.66
CA ARG A 94 -4.72 13.14 -8.86
C ARG A 94 -5.20 13.18 -10.30
N ASN A 95 -6.51 13.17 -10.49
CA ASN A 95 -7.12 13.47 -11.77
C ASN A 95 -7.41 14.98 -11.83
N PHE A 96 -6.77 15.67 -12.78
CA PHE A 96 -6.86 17.12 -12.93
C PHE A 96 -8.15 17.56 -13.63
N ASP A 97 -8.72 16.71 -14.47
CA ASP A 97 -9.92 17.05 -15.25
C ASP A 97 -11.20 16.85 -14.42
N HIS A 98 -11.19 15.90 -13.50
CA HIS A 98 -12.31 15.63 -12.59
C HIS A 98 -12.11 16.19 -11.18
N ASN A 99 -11.03 16.93 -10.93
CA ASN A 99 -10.68 17.45 -9.61
C ASN A 99 -10.74 16.37 -8.50
N ALA A 100 -10.41 15.12 -8.84
CA ALA A 100 -10.53 13.97 -7.95
C ALA A 100 -9.15 13.53 -7.44
N ASN A 101 -9.10 13.02 -6.21
CA ASN A 101 -7.90 12.41 -5.65
C ASN A 101 -8.23 11.07 -4.99
N SER A 102 -7.38 10.09 -5.28
CA SER A 102 -7.38 8.79 -4.61
C SER A 102 -6.04 8.58 -3.93
N PHE A 103 -6.03 7.93 -2.78
CA PHE A 103 -4.79 7.51 -2.13
C PHE A 103 -5.04 6.31 -1.25
N GLY A 104 -3.99 5.54 -1.03
CA GLY A 104 -4.07 4.37 -0.19
C GLY A 104 -2.69 3.82 0.12
N GLY A 105 -2.70 2.71 0.81
CA GLY A 105 -1.49 2.03 1.23
C GLY A 105 -1.78 1.07 2.34
N GLY A 106 -0.77 0.30 2.69
CA GLY A 106 -0.91 -0.76 3.66
C GLY A 106 0.37 -1.53 3.85
N VAL A 107 0.22 -2.58 4.63
CA VAL A 107 1.27 -3.54 4.93
C VAL A 107 0.79 -4.93 4.58
N GLN A 108 1.68 -5.74 4.01
CA GLN A 108 1.44 -7.14 3.74
C GLN A 108 2.55 -7.96 4.37
N GLY A 109 2.16 -8.95 5.16
CA GLY A 109 3.06 -9.85 5.87
C GLY A 109 2.87 -11.30 5.46
N LYS A 110 3.97 -12.05 5.46
CA LYS A 110 4.02 -13.51 5.41
C LYS A 110 4.89 -13.98 6.57
N TRP A 111 4.45 -14.99 7.31
CA TRP A 111 5.22 -15.55 8.44
C TRP A 111 5.49 -17.04 8.35
N SER A 112 4.80 -17.75 7.45
CA SER A 112 5.11 -19.11 7.04
C SER A 112 4.47 -19.41 5.68
N ALA A 113 4.82 -20.55 5.09
CA ALA A 113 4.15 -21.05 3.90
C ALA A 113 2.62 -21.12 4.11
N GLY A 114 1.88 -20.50 3.20
CA GLY A 114 0.41 -20.43 3.27
C GLY A 114 -0.16 -19.53 4.36
N SER A 115 0.67 -18.84 5.15
CA SER A 115 0.20 -17.97 6.24
C SER A 115 0.73 -16.54 6.11
N GLY A 116 -0.18 -15.58 6.20
CA GLY A 116 0.10 -14.18 6.01
C GLY A 116 -1.15 -13.32 6.19
N GLY A 117 -1.00 -12.03 5.98
CA GLY A 117 -2.11 -11.10 6.08
C GLY A 117 -1.77 -9.74 5.52
N SER A 118 -2.77 -8.88 5.43
CA SER A 118 -2.59 -7.48 5.08
C SER A 118 -3.49 -6.59 5.91
N ALA A 119 -3.08 -5.33 6.01
CA ALA A 119 -3.90 -4.25 6.52
C ALA A 119 -3.71 -3.06 5.59
N ASP A 120 -4.81 -2.59 5.01
CA ASP A 120 -4.81 -1.60 3.95
C ASP A 120 -5.82 -0.50 4.27
N PHE A 121 -5.48 0.71 3.84
CA PHE A 121 -6.37 1.85 3.83
C PHE A 121 -6.44 2.40 2.41
N THR A 122 -7.63 2.81 1.98
CA THR A 122 -7.84 3.50 0.71
C THR A 122 -8.85 4.61 0.91
N LYS A 123 -8.64 5.73 0.23
CA LYS A 123 -9.59 6.81 0.05
C LYS A 123 -9.72 7.04 -1.44
N ASP A 124 -10.91 6.92 -1.97
CA ASP A 124 -11.21 7.27 -3.37
C ASP A 124 -12.57 8.00 -3.45
N ASN A 125 -13.19 7.99 -4.63
CA ASN A 125 -14.51 8.61 -4.84
C ASN A 125 -15.65 7.84 -4.14
N PHE A 126 -15.42 6.58 -3.76
CA PHE A 126 -16.35 5.74 -2.99
C PHE A 126 -16.11 5.85 -1.48
N GLY A 127 -15.21 6.74 -1.08
CA GLY A 127 -14.96 7.11 0.31
C GLY A 127 -13.73 6.45 0.89
N ARG A 128 -13.65 6.46 2.23
CA ARG A 128 -12.55 5.94 3.01
C ARG A 128 -12.86 4.51 3.44
N GLN A 129 -11.97 3.59 3.11
CA GLN A 129 -12.05 2.18 3.47
C GLN A 129 -10.78 1.74 4.20
N ALA A 130 -10.94 0.99 5.28
CA ALA A 130 -9.88 0.15 5.85
C ALA A 130 -10.24 -1.31 5.64
N SER A 131 -9.25 -2.14 5.32
CA SER A 131 -9.40 -3.58 5.21
C SER A 131 -8.29 -4.31 5.94
N VAL A 132 -8.63 -5.46 6.52
CA VAL A 132 -7.69 -6.40 7.10
C VAL A 132 -7.99 -7.79 6.53
N GLN A 133 -6.94 -8.55 6.25
CA GLN A 133 -7.05 -9.92 5.79
C GLN A 133 -6.00 -10.77 6.51
N LEU A 134 -6.38 -12.00 6.82
CA LEU A 134 -5.57 -12.98 7.50
C LEU A 134 -5.83 -14.34 6.87
N ASN A 135 -4.76 -15.03 6.51
CA ASN A 135 -4.75 -16.41 6.10
C ASN A 135 -3.73 -17.14 6.97
N GLN A 136 -4.12 -18.29 7.50
CA GLN A 136 -3.29 -19.10 8.38
C GLN A 136 -3.39 -20.55 7.93
N ASN A 137 -2.29 -21.12 7.47
CA ASN A 137 -2.18 -22.56 7.33
C ASN A 137 -2.11 -23.18 8.73
N LEU A 138 -3.11 -24.00 9.06
CA LEU A 138 -3.18 -24.71 10.34
C LEU A 138 -2.54 -26.08 10.24
N PHE A 139 -2.66 -26.71 9.08
CA PHE A 139 -2.13 -28.04 8.83
C PHE A 139 -1.80 -28.23 7.36
N THR A 140 -0.68 -28.91 7.13
CA THR A 140 -0.32 -29.47 5.83
C THR A 140 0.08 -30.91 6.07
N SER A 141 -0.50 -31.83 5.31
CA SER A 141 -0.18 -33.25 5.42
C SER A 141 1.26 -33.52 4.95
N ARG A 142 1.87 -34.59 5.48
CA ARG A 142 3.27 -34.93 5.18
C ARG A 142 3.52 -35.26 3.71
N ASP A 143 2.52 -35.82 3.03
CA ASP A 143 2.53 -36.13 1.61
C ASP A 143 2.14 -34.92 0.73
N GLY A 144 1.86 -33.75 1.32
CA GLY A 144 1.47 -32.52 0.62
C GLY A 144 0.10 -32.58 -0.06
N ARG A 145 -0.69 -33.64 0.18
CA ARG A 145 -1.98 -33.86 -0.49
C ARG A 145 -3.14 -33.18 0.21
N GLY A 146 -3.02 -32.88 1.51
CA GLY A 146 -4.05 -32.28 2.34
C GLY A 146 -3.60 -30.97 2.99
N THR A 147 -4.46 -29.95 2.99
CA THR A 147 -4.27 -28.71 3.76
C THR A 147 -5.52 -28.35 4.54
N ILE A 148 -5.32 -27.70 5.69
CA ILE A 148 -6.37 -27.01 6.45
C ILE A 148 -5.89 -25.58 6.67
N ASP A 149 -6.69 -24.64 6.20
CA ASP A 149 -6.40 -23.21 6.26
C ASP A 149 -7.54 -22.50 7.02
N ALA A 150 -7.20 -21.58 7.90
CA ALA A 150 -8.14 -20.62 8.46
C ALA A 150 -7.95 -19.27 7.80
N TYR A 151 -9.04 -18.54 7.58
CA TYR A 151 -8.98 -17.19 7.06
C TYR A 151 -9.97 -16.28 7.78
N ALA A 152 -9.61 -15.00 7.85
CA ALA A 152 -10.47 -13.94 8.34
C ALA A 152 -10.23 -12.68 7.51
N GLN A 153 -11.28 -11.92 7.28
CA GLN A 153 -11.23 -10.65 6.60
C GLN A 153 -12.22 -9.68 7.22
N GLY A 154 -11.88 -8.40 7.19
CA GLY A 154 -12.72 -7.33 7.68
C GLY A 154 -12.53 -6.10 6.83
N THR A 155 -13.62 -5.41 6.54
CA THR A 155 -13.58 -4.12 5.88
C THR A 155 -14.50 -3.15 6.60
N ARG A 156 -14.08 -1.88 6.67
CA ARG A 156 -14.88 -0.77 7.19
C ARG A 156 -14.84 0.36 6.19
N ASN A 157 -16.00 0.79 5.73
CA ASN A 157 -16.16 2.07 5.07
C ASN A 157 -16.56 3.12 6.11
N PHE A 158 -15.72 4.14 6.30
CA PHE A 158 -15.92 5.16 7.33
C PHE A 158 -17.00 6.18 6.95
N ASP A 159 -17.27 6.36 5.67
CA ASP A 159 -18.18 7.39 5.18
C ASP A 159 -19.63 6.88 5.16
N TYR A 160 -19.82 5.59 4.85
CA TYR A 160 -21.13 4.94 4.92
C TYR A 160 -21.37 4.18 6.23
N ASN A 161 -20.43 4.26 7.18
CA ASN A 161 -20.44 3.49 8.44
C ASN A 161 -20.80 2.01 8.24
N TYR A 162 -20.30 1.44 7.15
CA TYR A 162 -20.58 0.08 6.74
C TYR A 162 -19.41 -0.81 7.11
N ASN A 163 -19.71 -1.99 7.64
CA ASN A 163 -18.70 -2.99 7.95
C ASN A 163 -19.08 -4.32 7.32
N ASN A 164 -18.08 -5.02 6.79
CA ASN A 164 -18.24 -6.37 6.28
C ASN A 164 -17.10 -7.24 6.83
N PHE A 165 -17.47 -8.32 7.50
CA PHE A 165 -16.55 -9.27 8.10
C PHE A 165 -16.87 -10.67 7.60
N GLY A 166 -15.82 -11.46 7.39
CA GLY A 166 -15.96 -12.85 7.00
C GLY A 166 -14.78 -13.66 7.49
N GLY A 167 -14.97 -14.96 7.53
CA GLY A 167 -13.91 -15.89 7.90
C GLY A 167 -14.42 -17.31 7.82
N GLY A 168 -13.49 -18.25 7.92
CA GLY A 168 -13.83 -19.66 7.84
C GLY A 168 -12.61 -20.54 7.92
N ILE A 169 -12.88 -21.84 7.84
CA ILE A 169 -11.88 -22.88 7.73
C ILE A 169 -12.12 -23.58 6.40
N GLN A 170 -11.05 -23.75 5.62
CA GLN A 170 -11.07 -24.46 4.36
C GLN A 170 -10.14 -25.67 4.43
N GLY A 171 -10.70 -26.86 4.16
CA GLY A 171 -9.93 -28.08 3.92
C GLY A 171 -9.79 -28.33 2.41
N ARG A 172 -8.61 -28.77 1.97
CA ARG A 172 -8.38 -29.26 0.61
C ARG A 172 -7.68 -30.61 0.68
N TYR A 173 -8.09 -31.55 -0.16
CA TYR A 173 -7.42 -32.84 -0.31
C TYR A 173 -7.37 -33.23 -1.79
N ARG A 174 -6.23 -33.75 -2.25
CA ARG A 174 -6.04 -34.28 -3.61
C ARG A 174 -5.95 -35.81 -3.56
N PHE A 175 -6.78 -36.47 -4.36
CA PHE A 175 -6.83 -37.91 -4.53
C PHE A 175 -5.82 -38.38 -5.57
#